data_AF-A0A960YA32-F1
#
_entry.id   AF-A0A960YA32-F1
#
_cell.length_a   1.000
_cell.length_b   1.000
_cell.length_c   1.000
_cell.angle_alpha   90.00
_cell.angle_beta   90.00
_cell.angle_gamma   90.00
#
_symmetry.space_group_name_H-M   'P 1'
#
loop_
_entity.id
_entity.type
_entity.pdbx_description
1 polymer ?
#
loop_
_entity_poly.entity_id
_entity_poly.type
_entity_poly.pdbx_seq_one_letter_code
_entity_poly.pdbx_strand_id
1 'polypeptide(L)'
;MTGSRSIFSRIFIVFLLLAIVPVTLSSLLIVASYDGLITQLTDNTIYEQLMPDLRVQTYNLLRDAMILVLVTVAITLTIAVFAALFISRTWGMPIRNLLLAIDQASKGDWNVRVPVRSADEFGELGRGFNLMVRRLSQIAAENQKAHEQLEQRVAERTAELTLAYEALKRSTDKINDANRLKTEFVANMS
;
A
#
# COMPACT_ATOMS: atom_id res chain seq x y z
N MET A 1 -17.73 13.24 5.84
CA MET A 1 -16.30 13.26 5.45
C MET A 1 -15.51 13.73 6.66
N THR A 2 -15.01 12.80 7.46
CA THR A 2 -14.35 13.07 8.75
C THR A 2 -12.90 13.48 8.51
N GLY A 3 -12.54 14.69 8.96
CA GLY A 3 -11.19 15.26 8.87
C GLY A 3 -10.16 14.55 9.74
N SER A 4 -9.86 13.29 9.43
CA SER A 4 -8.69 12.61 10.01
C SER A 4 -7.44 13.24 9.41
N ARG A 5 -6.69 14.00 10.22
CA ARG A 5 -5.41 14.58 9.78
C ARG A 5 -4.46 13.45 9.39
N SER A 6 -4.05 13.46 8.13
CA SER A 6 -3.14 12.51 7.48
C SER A 6 -1.99 12.08 8.38
N ILE A 7 -1.74 10.77 8.49
CA ILE A 7 -0.61 10.26 9.29
C ILE A 7 0.73 10.80 8.77
N PHE A 8 0.83 10.97 7.45
CA PHE A 8 1.99 11.57 6.80
C PHE A 8 2.19 13.02 7.22
N SER A 9 1.13 13.81 7.32
CA SER A 9 1.20 15.21 7.74
C SER A 9 1.67 15.35 9.20
N ARG A 10 1.18 14.51 10.12
CA ARG A 10 1.62 14.54 11.52
C ARG A 10 3.10 14.19 11.65
N ILE A 11 3.55 13.18 10.89
CA ILE A 11 4.93 12.73 10.93
C ILE A 11 5.85 13.77 10.30
N PHE A 12 5.47 14.36 9.16
CA PHE A 12 6.22 15.46 8.56
C PHE A 12 6.44 16.62 9.54
N ILE A 13 5.39 17.01 10.27
CA ILE A 13 5.48 18.07 11.29
C ILE A 13 6.43 17.67 12.43
N VAL A 14 6.32 16.44 12.94
CA VAL A 14 7.22 15.95 14.01
C VAL A 14 8.67 15.98 13.54
N PHE A 15 8.97 15.47 12.34
CA PHE A 15 10.33 15.50 11.77
C PHE A 15 10.85 16.93 11.56
N LEU A 16 10.01 17.81 11.04
CA LEU A 16 10.35 19.22 10.81
C LEU A 16 10.74 19.91 12.12
N LEU A 17 9.90 19.77 13.15
CA LEU A 17 10.17 20.35 14.46
C LEU A 17 11.46 19.78 15.06
N LEU A 18 11.68 18.48 14.89
CA LEU A 18 12.77 17.78 15.52
C LEU A 18 14.12 18.08 14.84
N ALA A 19 14.14 18.36 13.54
CA ALA A 19 15.34 18.80 12.82
C ALA A 19 15.66 20.28 13.07
N ILE A 20 14.64 21.14 13.15
CA ILE A 20 14.82 22.59 13.19
C ILE A 20 15.04 23.10 14.61
N VAL A 21 14.21 22.67 15.57
CA VAL A 21 14.20 23.24 16.93
C VAL A 21 15.54 23.11 17.66
N PRO A 22 16.23 21.95 17.67
CA PRO A 22 17.51 21.83 18.37
C PRO A 22 18.58 22.73 17.77
N VAL A 23 18.63 22.81 16.44
CA VAL A 23 19.62 23.61 15.72
C VAL A 23 19.37 25.10 15.94
N THR A 24 18.12 25.56 15.80
CA THR A 24 17.79 26.98 16.02
C THR A 24 18.00 27.39 17.48
N LEU A 25 17.65 26.52 18.43
CA LEU A 25 17.88 26.76 19.84
C LEU A 25 19.38 26.82 20.16
N SER A 26 20.19 25.89 19.64
CA SER A 26 21.65 25.92 19.82
C SER A 26 22.27 27.18 19.22
N SER A 27 21.82 27.60 18.03
CA SER A 27 22.30 28.81 17.36
C SER A 27 21.98 30.06 18.19
N LEU A 28 20.75 30.15 18.71
CA LEU A 28 20.33 31.26 19.56
C LEU A 28 21.16 31.36 20.85
N LEU A 29 21.42 30.22 21.51
CA LEU A 29 22.23 30.17 22.72
C LEU A 29 23.70 30.55 22.45
N ILE A 30 24.25 30.13 21.31
CA ILE A 30 25.61 30.52 20.89
C ILE A 30 25.67 32.04 20.71
N VAL A 31 24.75 32.62 19.93
CA VAL A 31 24.72 34.07 19.69
C VAL A 31 24.60 34.86 20.99
N ALA A 32 23.70 34.45 21.90
CA ALA A 32 23.54 35.08 23.21
C ALA A 32 24.82 35.00 24.06
N SER A 33 25.56 33.89 23.96
CA SER A 33 26.83 33.71 24.68
C SER A 33 27.94 34.61 24.14
N TYR A 34 27.97 34.88 22.82
CA TYR A 34 28.95 35.76 22.19
C TYR A 34 28.67 37.26 22.37
N ASP A 35 27.40 37.67 22.40
CA ASP A 35 27.00 39.07 22.55
C ASP A 35 27.54 39.70 23.85
N GLY A 36 27.52 38.94 24.93
CA GLY A 36 28.09 39.35 26.22
C GLY A 36 29.60 39.62 26.16
N LEU A 37 30.34 38.88 25.35
CA LEU A 37 31.79 39.02 25.23
C LEU A 37 32.19 40.15 24.26
N ILE A 38 31.43 40.36 23.18
CA ILE A 38 31.63 41.49 22.26
C ILE A 38 31.37 42.83 22.95
N THR A 39 30.36 42.90 23.82
CA THR A 39 30.06 44.11 24.60
C THR A 39 31.21 44.49 25.54
N GLN A 40 31.82 43.51 26.22
CA GLN A 40 33.00 43.72 27.05
C GLN A 40 34.25 44.10 26.24
N LEU A 41 34.33 43.63 24.99
CA LEU A 41 35.41 43.90 24.04
C LEU A 41 35.29 45.23 23.29
N THR A 42 34.19 45.98 23.42
CA THR A 42 33.97 47.23 22.66
C THR A 42 34.02 48.47 23.57
N ASP A 43 33.98 48.28 24.89
CA ASP A 43 34.04 49.37 25.87
C ASP A 43 35.48 49.91 26.01
N ASN A 44 35.71 51.12 25.49
CA ASN A 44 37.01 51.58 24.96
C ASN A 44 37.99 52.13 26.02
N THR A 45 37.86 51.72 27.28
CA THR A 45 38.71 52.21 28.39
C THR A 45 39.50 51.11 29.14
N ILE A 46 39.33 49.83 28.78
CA ILE A 46 39.88 48.67 29.53
C ILE A 46 40.69 47.71 28.63
N TYR A 47 41.36 48.17 27.57
CA TYR A 47 42.05 47.26 26.63
C TYR A 47 43.43 46.78 27.05
N GLU A 48 44.21 47.57 27.80
CA GLU A 48 45.57 47.17 28.19
C GLU A 48 45.63 46.26 29.43
N GLN A 49 44.71 46.41 30.37
CA GLN A 49 44.74 45.70 31.66
C GLN A 49 44.05 44.33 31.63
N LEU A 50 43.29 44.03 30.57
CA LEU A 50 42.32 42.91 30.49
C LEU A 50 42.77 41.76 29.56
N MET A 51 43.89 41.93 28.85
CA MET A 51 44.43 40.95 27.88
C MET A 51 44.63 39.52 28.40
N PRO A 52 45.04 39.26 29.66
CA PRO A 52 45.12 37.88 30.17
C PRO A 52 43.74 37.26 30.45
N ASP A 53 42.80 38.01 31.02
CA ASP A 53 41.47 37.50 31.41
C ASP A 53 40.54 37.27 30.20
N LEU A 54 40.67 38.08 29.15
CA LEU A 54 39.88 37.92 27.92
C LEU A 54 40.21 36.65 27.14
N ARG A 55 41.49 36.21 27.16
CA ARG A 55 41.89 34.95 26.52
C ARG A 55 41.22 33.77 27.21
N VAL A 56 41.21 33.73 28.54
CA VAL A 56 40.57 32.64 29.30
C VAL A 56 39.06 32.61 29.06
N GLN A 57 38.39 33.78 29.04
CA GLN A 57 36.95 33.85 28.77
C GLN A 57 36.60 33.40 27.34
N THR A 58 37.35 33.86 26.33
CA THR A 58 37.14 33.43 24.94
C THR A 58 37.35 31.93 24.74
N TYR A 59 38.35 31.33 25.41
CA TYR A 59 38.55 29.87 25.37
C TYR A 59 37.39 29.10 26.00
N ASN A 60 36.84 29.55 27.14
CA ASN A 60 35.71 28.90 27.79
C ASN A 60 34.44 28.98 26.92
N LEU A 61 34.16 30.13 26.31
CA LEU A 61 33.01 30.26 25.40
C LEU A 61 33.15 29.39 24.15
N LEU A 62 34.34 29.32 23.54
CA LEU A 62 34.60 28.43 22.41
C LEU A 62 34.40 26.97 22.80
N ARG A 63 34.89 26.57 23.97
CA ARG A 63 34.68 25.22 24.51
C ARG A 63 33.20 24.91 24.71
N ASP A 64 32.46 25.80 25.36
CA ASP A 64 31.04 25.60 25.66
C ASP A 64 30.20 25.58 24.38
N ALA A 65 30.50 26.45 23.41
CA ALA A 65 29.89 26.42 22.07
C ALA A 65 30.19 25.10 21.35
N MET A 66 31.43 24.60 21.39
CA MET A 66 31.78 23.30 20.81
C MET A 66 31.04 22.14 21.49
N ILE A 67 30.94 22.14 22.83
CA ILE A 67 30.18 21.12 23.56
C ILE A 67 28.70 21.18 23.18
N LEU A 68 28.11 22.37 23.11
CA LEU A 68 26.71 22.55 22.72
C LEU A 68 26.44 22.04 21.30
N VAL A 69 27.33 22.33 20.34
CA VAL A 69 27.24 21.81 18.97
C VAL A 69 27.32 20.28 18.96
N LEU A 70 28.29 19.69 19.66
CA LEU A 70 28.46 18.24 19.73
C LEU A 70 27.23 17.55 20.35
N VAL A 71 26.69 18.11 21.43
CA VAL A 71 25.46 17.60 22.07
C VAL A 71 24.28 17.69 21.12
N THR A 72 24.12 18.81 20.41
CA THR A 72 23.03 19.01 19.45
C THR A 72 23.12 18.02 18.29
N VAL A 73 24.32 17.80 17.75
CA VAL A 73 24.57 16.78 16.71
C VAL A 73 24.24 15.37 17.23
N ALA A 74 24.71 15.02 18.43
CA ALA A 74 24.46 13.72 19.04
C ALA A 74 22.95 13.47 19.25
N ILE A 75 22.22 14.45 19.76
CA ILE A 75 20.76 14.37 19.94
C ILE A 75 20.07 14.21 18.59
N THR A 76 20.44 15.03 17.60
CA THR A 76 19.84 15.00 16.26
C THR A 76 20.04 13.64 15.59
N LEU A 77 21.26 13.09 15.64
CA LEU A 77 21.56 11.76 15.11
C LEU A 77 20.78 10.67 15.84
N THR A 78 20.74 10.73 17.17
CA THR A 78 20.00 9.75 17.98
C THR A 78 18.55 9.71 17.55
N ILE A 79 17.91 10.88 17.43
CA ILE A 79 16.51 10.91 17.08
C ILE A 79 16.28 10.53 15.61
N ALA A 80 17.17 10.91 14.68
CA ALA A 80 17.11 10.46 13.30
C ALA A 80 17.12 8.92 13.19
N VAL A 81 17.96 8.25 13.96
CA VAL A 81 17.99 6.78 14.03
C VAL A 81 16.69 6.21 14.59
N PHE A 82 16.20 6.73 15.71
CA PHE A 82 14.92 6.29 16.29
C PHE A 82 13.75 6.48 15.31
N ALA A 83 13.72 7.61 14.61
CA ALA A 83 12.66 7.93 13.68
C ALA A 83 12.73 7.04 12.43
N ALA A 84 13.92 6.73 11.91
CA ALA A 84 14.12 5.77 10.83
C ALA A 84 13.63 4.36 11.20
N LEU A 85 13.96 3.89 12.41
CA LEU A 85 13.48 2.60 12.92
C LEU A 85 11.95 2.59 13.11
N PHE A 86 11.39 3.70 13.60
CA PHE A 86 9.96 3.85 13.78
C PHE A 86 9.21 3.83 12.44
N ILE A 87 9.69 4.55 11.42
CA ILE A 87 9.13 4.53 10.06
C ILE A 87 9.22 3.13 9.45
N SER A 88 10.39 2.49 9.55
CA SER A 88 10.61 1.15 8.98
C SER A 88 9.57 0.14 9.48
N ARG A 89 9.27 0.16 10.79
CA ARG A 89 8.28 -0.74 11.38
C ARG A 89 6.85 -0.31 11.11
N THR A 90 6.54 0.98 11.24
CA THR A 90 5.16 1.48 11.19
C THR A 90 4.65 1.57 9.75
N TRP A 91 5.51 1.84 8.77
CA TRP A 91 5.14 2.00 7.36
C TRP A 91 5.61 0.83 6.51
N GLY A 92 6.87 0.42 6.69
CA GLY A 92 7.45 -0.65 5.88
C GLY A 92 6.73 -1.98 6.07
N MET A 93 6.32 -2.31 7.30
CA MET A 93 5.61 -3.56 7.57
C MET A 93 4.20 -3.60 6.96
N PRO A 94 3.30 -2.61 7.15
CA PRO A 94 1.99 -2.63 6.49
C PRO A 94 2.06 -2.64 4.96
N ILE A 95 2.97 -1.86 4.36
CA ILE A 95 3.17 -1.84 2.90
C ILE A 95 3.60 -3.22 2.41
N ARG A 96 4.58 -3.84 3.09
CA ARG A 96 5.07 -5.18 2.71
C ARG A 96 3.98 -6.24 2.85
N ASN A 97 3.18 -6.19 3.92
CA ASN A 97 2.07 -7.11 4.11
C ASN A 97 1.00 -6.97 3.01
N LEU A 98 0.71 -5.74 2.60
CA LEU A 98 -0.21 -5.48 1.51
C LEU A 98 0.34 -6.00 0.17
N LEU A 99 1.62 -5.76 -0.14
CA LEU A 99 2.26 -6.28 -1.34
C LEU A 99 2.23 -7.81 -1.41
N LEU A 100 2.51 -8.48 -0.29
CA LEU A 100 2.44 -9.93 -0.20
C LEU A 100 1.00 -10.43 -0.41
N ALA A 101 0.00 -9.74 0.14
CA ALA A 101 -1.39 -10.11 -0.06
C ALA A 101 -1.84 -9.88 -1.52
N ILE A 102 -1.39 -8.81 -2.16
CA ILE A 102 -1.65 -8.54 -3.58
C ILE A 102 -1.05 -9.66 -4.46
N ASP A 103 0.18 -10.08 -4.18
CA ASP A 103 0.82 -11.19 -4.91
C ASP A 103 0.10 -12.53 -4.72
N GLN A 104 -0.46 -12.80 -3.54
CA GLN A 104 -1.29 -14.00 -3.33
C GLN A 104 -2.61 -13.90 -4.09
N ALA A 105 -3.27 -12.74 -4.05
CA ALA A 105 -4.51 -12.52 -4.78
C ALA A 105 -4.34 -12.59 -6.31
N SER A 106 -3.21 -12.10 -6.83
CA SER A 106 -2.91 -12.16 -8.27
C SER A 106 -2.69 -13.60 -8.77
N LYS A 107 -2.28 -14.51 -7.87
CA LYS A 107 -2.13 -15.95 -8.13
C LYS A 107 -3.44 -16.72 -7.98
N GLY A 108 -4.56 -16.05 -7.72
CA GLY A 108 -5.89 -16.66 -7.61
C GLY A 108 -6.34 -16.98 -6.19
N ASP A 109 -5.53 -16.71 -5.16
CA ASP A 109 -5.98 -16.84 -3.76
C ASP A 109 -6.79 -15.62 -3.33
N TRP A 110 -8.11 -15.69 -3.49
CA TRP A 110 -9.01 -14.61 -3.11
C TRP A 110 -9.57 -14.74 -1.69
N ASN A 111 -9.01 -15.63 -0.88
CA ASN A 111 -9.29 -15.70 0.55
C ASN A 111 -8.31 -14.87 1.38
N VAL A 112 -7.19 -14.43 0.78
CA VAL A 112 -6.22 -13.56 1.44
C VAL A 112 -6.85 -12.27 1.97
N ARG A 113 -6.44 -11.86 3.17
CA ARG A 113 -6.89 -10.62 3.82
C ARG A 113 -5.72 -9.90 4.45
N VAL A 114 -5.74 -8.57 4.38
CA VAL A 114 -4.80 -7.71 5.09
C VAL A 114 -5.42 -7.26 6.41
N PRO A 115 -4.71 -7.40 7.55
CA PRO A 115 -5.22 -6.92 8.83
C PRO A 115 -5.34 -5.39 8.84
N VAL A 116 -6.54 -4.88 9.11
CA VAL A 116 -6.82 -3.44 9.22
C VAL A 116 -6.77 -3.06 10.69
N ARG A 117 -5.63 -2.53 11.15
CA ARG A 117 -5.42 -2.11 12.55
C ARG A 117 -5.45 -0.59 12.76
N SER A 118 -5.45 0.18 11.69
CA SER A 118 -5.40 1.64 11.75
C SER A 118 -6.61 2.29 11.08
N ALA A 119 -6.94 3.49 11.54
CA ALA A 119 -7.96 4.37 10.96
C ALA A 119 -7.36 5.40 9.98
N ASP A 120 -6.06 5.32 9.72
CA ASP A 120 -5.34 6.16 8.76
C ASP A 120 -5.47 5.65 7.31
N GLU A 121 -4.67 6.26 6.43
CA GLU A 121 -4.58 5.97 5.00
C GLU A 121 -4.14 4.53 4.72
N PHE A 122 -3.28 3.92 5.54
CA PHE A 122 -2.90 2.51 5.38
C PHE A 122 -4.06 1.58 5.76
N GLY A 123 -4.80 1.95 6.80
CA GLY A 123 -6.05 1.28 7.15
C GLY A 123 -7.08 1.34 6.02
N GLU A 124 -7.21 2.51 5.37
CA GLU A 124 -8.11 2.70 4.24
C GLU A 124 -7.70 1.85 3.03
N LEU A 125 -6.41 1.83 2.71
CA LEU A 125 -5.86 1.00 1.65
C LEU A 125 -6.11 -0.51 1.92
N GLY A 126 -5.90 -0.95 3.15
CA GLY A 126 -6.20 -2.32 3.56
C GLY A 126 -7.69 -2.68 3.47
N ARG A 127 -8.59 -1.75 3.84
CA ARG A 127 -10.05 -1.93 3.65
C ARG A 127 -10.42 -2.03 2.18
N GLY A 128 -9.88 -1.15 1.34
CA GLY A 128 -10.09 -1.14 -0.10
C GLY A 128 -9.62 -2.44 -0.76
N PHE A 129 -8.43 -2.91 -0.40
CA PHE A 129 -7.89 -4.19 -0.87
C PHE A 129 -8.79 -5.37 -0.48
N ASN A 130 -9.17 -5.47 0.80
CA ASN A 130 -10.05 -6.56 1.27
C ASN A 130 -11.41 -6.56 0.56
N LEU A 131 -11.96 -5.39 0.24
CA LEU A 131 -13.20 -5.26 -0.52
C LEU A 131 -13.02 -5.74 -1.97
N MET A 132 -11.92 -5.34 -2.63
CA MET A 132 -11.60 -5.79 -3.99
C MET A 132 -11.49 -7.32 -4.06
N VAL A 133 -10.72 -7.93 -3.17
CA VAL A 133 -10.53 -9.39 -3.16
C VAL A 133 -11.84 -10.13 -2.87
N ARG A 134 -12.69 -9.59 -1.99
CA ARG A 134 -14.04 -10.14 -1.77
C ARG A 134 -14.88 -10.14 -3.04
N ARG A 135 -14.84 -9.05 -3.83
CA ARG A 135 -15.57 -8.97 -5.10
C ARG A 135 -15.03 -9.96 -6.13
N LEU A 136 -13.72 -10.16 -6.22
CA LEU A 136 -13.13 -11.19 -7.08
C LEU A 136 -13.63 -12.58 -6.70
N SER A 137 -13.61 -12.91 -5.41
CA SER A 137 -14.17 -14.17 -4.89
C SER A 137 -15.62 -14.40 -5.28
N GLN A 138 -16.46 -13.37 -5.16
CA GLN A 138 -17.85 -13.44 -5.60
C GLN A 138 -17.97 -13.66 -7.11
N ILE A 139 -17.16 -12.96 -7.91
CA ILE A 139 -17.21 -13.07 -9.38
C ILE A 139 -16.85 -14.48 -9.87
N ALA A 140 -15.82 -15.16 -9.35
CA ALA A 140 -15.62 -16.56 -9.79
C ALA A 140 -16.68 -17.52 -9.26
N ALA A 141 -17.23 -17.29 -8.07
CA ALA A 141 -18.33 -18.14 -7.61
C ALA A 141 -19.55 -18.02 -8.55
N GLU A 142 -19.84 -16.81 -9.02
CA GLU A 142 -20.88 -16.56 -10.02
C GLU A 142 -20.52 -17.18 -11.38
N ASN A 143 -19.28 -17.03 -11.84
CA ASN A 143 -18.82 -17.61 -13.10
C ASN A 143 -18.86 -19.15 -13.08
N GLN A 144 -18.46 -19.77 -11.97
CA GLN A 144 -18.52 -21.22 -11.79
C GLN A 144 -19.96 -21.74 -11.87
N LYS A 145 -20.90 -21.06 -11.19
CA LYS A 145 -22.33 -21.39 -11.29
C LYS A 145 -22.86 -21.22 -12.71
N ALA A 146 -22.46 -20.16 -13.41
CA ALA A 146 -22.84 -19.95 -14.80
C ALA A 146 -22.31 -21.06 -15.72
N HIS A 147 -21.08 -21.51 -15.51
CA HIS A 147 -20.49 -22.65 -16.22
C HIS A 147 -21.27 -23.95 -15.97
N GLU A 148 -21.58 -24.28 -14.71
CA GLU A 148 -22.37 -25.48 -14.37
C GLU A 148 -23.76 -25.47 -15.00
N GLN A 149 -24.43 -24.30 -15.00
CA GLN A 149 -25.73 -24.14 -15.66
C GLN A 149 -25.64 -24.27 -17.18
N LEU A 150 -24.55 -23.78 -17.78
CA LEU A 150 -24.33 -23.92 -19.22
C LEU A 150 -24.10 -25.38 -19.60
N GLU A 151 -23.26 -26.11 -18.86
CA GLU A 151 -23.01 -27.54 -19.07
C GLU A 151 -24.30 -28.36 -18.96
N GLN A 152 -25.13 -28.08 -17.95
CA GLN A 152 -26.43 -28.74 -17.81
C GLN A 152 -27.32 -28.49 -19.03
N ARG A 153 -27.43 -27.23 -19.50
CA ARG A 153 -28.23 -26.89 -20.68
C ARG A 153 -27.70 -27.52 -21.95
N VAL A 154 -26.38 -27.60 -22.11
CA VAL A 154 -25.74 -28.29 -23.24
C VAL A 154 -26.12 -29.77 -23.21
N ALA A 155 -26.00 -30.45 -22.06
CA ALA A 155 -26.39 -31.85 -21.92
C ALA A 155 -27.88 -32.10 -22.24
N GLU A 156 -28.77 -31.25 -21.73
CA GLU A 156 -30.21 -31.30 -22.02
C GLU A 156 -30.49 -31.15 -23.53
N ARG A 157 -29.90 -30.14 -24.18
CA ARG A 157 -30.08 -29.90 -25.62
C ARG A 157 -29.46 -30.98 -26.49
N THR A 158 -28.32 -31.55 -26.10
CA THR A 158 -27.72 -32.68 -26.81
C THR A 158 -28.63 -33.89 -26.73
N ALA A 159 -29.20 -34.21 -25.56
CA ALA A 159 -30.15 -35.31 -25.42
C ALA A 159 -31.41 -35.12 -26.28
N GLU A 160 -31.99 -33.91 -26.27
CA GLU A 160 -33.14 -33.57 -27.12
C GLU A 160 -32.82 -33.71 -28.61
N LEU A 161 -31.67 -33.21 -29.06
CA LEU A 161 -31.22 -33.31 -30.45
C LEU A 161 -31.01 -34.76 -30.88
N THR A 162 -30.44 -35.61 -30.02
CA THR A 162 -30.28 -37.03 -30.30
C THR A 162 -31.64 -37.72 -30.48
N LEU A 163 -32.59 -37.45 -29.58
CA LEU A 163 -33.95 -38.00 -29.69
C LEU A 163 -34.65 -37.53 -30.98
N ALA A 164 -34.54 -36.24 -31.31
CA ALA A 164 -35.10 -35.69 -32.54
C ALA A 164 -34.45 -36.28 -33.81
N TYR A 165 -33.12 -36.46 -33.79
CA TYR A 165 -32.38 -37.07 -34.89
C TYR A 165 -32.78 -38.54 -35.11
N GLU A 166 -32.92 -39.32 -34.04
CA GLU A 166 -33.41 -40.70 -34.12
C GLU A 166 -34.84 -40.79 -34.66
N ALA A 167 -35.72 -39.90 -34.21
CA ALA A 167 -37.09 -39.83 -34.71
C ALA A 167 -37.16 -39.47 -36.20
N LEU A 168 -36.34 -38.50 -36.63
CA LEU A 168 -36.24 -38.10 -38.04
C LEU A 168 -35.73 -39.25 -38.90
N LYS A 169 -34.67 -39.93 -38.47
CA LYS A 169 -34.10 -41.09 -39.18
C LYS A 169 -35.14 -42.20 -39.36
N ARG A 170 -35.85 -42.56 -38.29
CA ARG A 170 -36.95 -43.54 -38.35
C ARG A 170 -38.06 -43.12 -39.33
N SER A 171 -38.37 -41.83 -39.43
CA SER A 171 -39.35 -41.31 -40.39
C SER A 171 -38.86 -41.47 -41.83
N THR A 172 -37.60 -41.11 -42.10
CA THR A 172 -36.97 -41.28 -43.41
C THR A 172 -36.93 -42.76 -43.84
N ASP A 173 -36.54 -43.66 -42.94
CA ASP A 173 -36.51 -45.10 -43.22
C ASP A 173 -37.91 -45.62 -43.59
N LYS A 174 -38.95 -45.25 -42.83
CA LYS A 174 -40.36 -45.57 -43.16
C LYS A 174 -40.80 -45.03 -44.52
N ILE A 175 -40.42 -43.81 -44.86
CA ILE A 175 -40.76 -43.20 -46.16
C ILE A 175 -40.08 -43.96 -47.30
N ASN A 176 -38.82 -44.33 -47.13
CA ASN A 176 -38.06 -45.09 -48.13
C ASN A 176 -38.64 -46.50 -48.32
N ASP A 177 -38.98 -47.19 -47.23
CA ASP A 177 -39.63 -48.50 -47.28
C ASP A 177 -40.98 -48.42 -48.00
N ALA A 178 -41.80 -47.42 -47.66
CA ALA A 178 -43.09 -47.19 -48.33
C ALA A 178 -42.92 -46.89 -49.83
N ASN A 179 -41.93 -46.09 -50.21
CA ASN A 179 -41.61 -45.82 -51.61
C ASN A 179 -41.14 -47.08 -52.35
N ARG A 180 -40.33 -47.93 -51.71
CA ARG A 180 -39.87 -49.19 -52.30
C ARG A 180 -41.03 -50.15 -52.54
N LEU A 181 -41.88 -50.35 -51.54
CA LEU A 181 -43.10 -51.17 -51.67
C LEU A 181 -44.01 -50.67 -52.80
N LYS A 182 -44.18 -49.35 -52.92
CA LYS A 182 -44.95 -48.75 -54.01
C LYS A 182 -44.31 -49.02 -55.37
N THR A 183 -42.98 -48.98 -55.46
CA THR A 183 -42.25 -49.23 -56.71
C THR A 183 -42.36 -50.69 -57.13
N GLU A 184 -42.18 -51.62 -56.18
CA GLU A 184 -42.38 -53.06 -56.39
C GLU A 184 -43.82 -53.38 -56.79
N PHE A 185 -44.82 -52.76 -56.15
CA PHE A 185 -46.23 -52.93 -56.50
C PHE A 185 -46.54 -52.48 -57.92
N VAL A 186 -46.06 -51.31 -58.33
CA VAL A 186 -46.27 -50.81 -59.70
C VAL A 186 -45.58 -51.71 -60.71
N ALA A 187 -44.36 -52.19 -60.43
CA ALA A 187 -43.61 -53.09 -61.31
C ALA A 187 -44.25 -54.48 -61.46
N ASN A 188 -44.93 -55.01 -60.44
CA ASN A 188 -45.62 -56.31 -60.50
C ASN A 188 -47.00 -56.24 -61.19
N MET A 189 -47.55 -55.04 -61.41
CA MET A 189 -48.85 -54.85 -62.09
C MET A 189 -48.71 -54.50 -63.59
N SER A 190 -47.50 -54.20 -64.04
CA SER A 190 -47.14 -53.95 -65.46
C SER A 190 -46.55 -55.21 -66.09
#